data_AF-H3H245-F1
#
_entry.id   AF-H3H245-F1
#
_cell.length_a   1.000
_cell.length_b   1.000
_cell.length_c   1.000
_cell.angle_alpha   90.00
_cell.angle_beta   90.00
_cell.angle_gamma   90.00
#
_symmetry.space_group_name_H-M   'P 1'
#
loop_
_entity.id
_entity.type
_entity.pdbx_description
1 polymer ?
#
loop_
_entity_poly.entity_id
_entity_poly.type
_entity_poly.pdbx_seq_one_letter_code
_entity_poly.pdbx_strand_id
1 'polypeptide(L)'
;MASYALMKDPGRGAIYPYDNNWDARKIYGCVCDRGYTGANCMERFCPVGDDPLTGTLLDPNGIQRNEKQRVNCKATSGSFTLTFAGYTTDPIFADDTAKTLRTKFMALPSVTAATVTFGGITLTACTTIGNDISIEFTQDFGDLPDIYGNPTGLAHSTPSVIPTLTFATITQGTRESLPSTVPEASASAATVDTADTAHALVECSNAGECDRTKGDCICMSGFTGAACNRLLCPNDCSGHGTCYTMEQLAKKATLNGETMGWTYGAVPNKKETWDYDVMQGCLCSSGWEGHDCSQRSCPTGDDPMTLRQQNEVQMLVCTGNSGFFTLKFRDAATPQLPFNAPAASLAAALEALTTVGKVSVTYSTDTNLVSGSPACNAAGSNTMRIEFLTNFGDLPPLRWILDGALTLTISVDGVGGSVQGTKEEVVCANRGICNHLTGGCRCAYGFTSSDGFGGEGDRGDCGYMEPLYLTSAAQQANTV
;
A
#
# COMPACT_ATOMS: atom_id res chain seq x y z
N MET A 1 9.90 43.30 -20.82
CA MET A 1 8.69 42.77 -20.14
C MET A 1 7.46 42.78 -21.04
N ALA A 2 7.29 43.75 -21.95
CA ALA A 2 6.13 43.82 -22.85
C ALA A 2 5.83 42.50 -23.60
N SER A 3 6.86 41.83 -24.13
CA SER A 3 6.70 40.53 -24.80
C SER A 3 6.42 39.37 -23.84
N TYR A 4 7.04 39.38 -22.65
CA TYR A 4 6.87 38.34 -21.63
C TYR A 4 5.45 38.34 -21.04
N ALA A 5 4.87 39.53 -20.82
CA ALA A 5 3.51 39.71 -20.33
C ALA A 5 2.44 39.11 -21.28
N LEU A 6 2.78 38.85 -22.54
CA LEU A 6 1.92 38.26 -23.56
C LEU A 6 2.17 36.74 -23.77
N MET A 7 3.23 36.19 -23.17
CA MET A 7 3.68 34.79 -23.35
C MET A 7 3.20 33.88 -22.22
N LYS A 8 1.94 34.03 -21.80
CA LYS A 8 1.32 33.06 -20.88
C LYS A 8 0.86 31.83 -21.67
N ASP A 9 0.97 30.64 -21.08
CA ASP A 9 0.44 29.42 -21.71
C ASP A 9 -1.03 29.63 -22.14
N PRO A 10 -1.39 29.32 -23.40
CA PRO A 10 -2.77 29.43 -23.86
C PRO A 10 -3.70 28.65 -22.93
N GLY A 11 -4.59 29.37 -22.22
CA GLY A 11 -5.59 28.77 -21.32
C GLY A 11 -5.50 29.17 -19.83
N ARG A 12 -4.49 29.94 -19.38
CA ARG A 12 -4.35 30.30 -17.95
C ARG A 12 -4.55 31.79 -17.63
N GLY A 13 -5.80 32.25 -17.61
CA GLY A 13 -6.22 33.53 -16.99
C GLY A 13 -5.97 34.80 -17.81
N ALA A 14 -6.33 35.97 -17.24
CA ALA A 14 -6.26 37.26 -17.92
C ALA A 14 -4.82 37.78 -18.07
N ILE A 15 -4.50 38.22 -19.29
CA ILE A 15 -3.21 38.85 -19.65
C ILE A 15 -3.25 40.32 -19.23
N TYR A 16 -2.21 40.78 -18.52
CA TYR A 16 -2.02 42.19 -18.17
C TYR A 16 -0.91 42.80 -19.02
N PRO A 17 -1.25 43.49 -20.14
CA PRO A 17 -0.26 44.02 -21.06
C PRO A 17 0.62 45.11 -20.42
N TYR A 18 1.94 44.90 -20.40
CA TYR A 18 2.95 45.82 -19.87
C TYR A 18 3.55 46.68 -21.00
N ASP A 19 2.70 47.39 -21.75
CA ASP A 19 3.10 48.04 -23.00
C ASP A 19 3.47 49.52 -22.86
N ASN A 20 2.90 50.22 -21.87
CA ASN A 20 2.91 51.68 -21.78
C ASN A 20 3.91 52.24 -20.74
N ASN A 21 4.58 51.37 -20.00
CA ASN A 21 5.52 51.78 -18.96
C ASN A 21 6.87 52.17 -19.58
N TRP A 22 7.55 53.16 -18.98
CA TRP A 22 8.79 53.73 -19.52
C TRP A 22 9.93 52.71 -19.68
N ASP A 23 9.85 51.58 -18.97
CA ASP A 23 10.81 50.48 -18.92
C ASP A 23 10.33 49.22 -19.66
N ALA A 24 9.16 49.25 -20.29
CA ALA A 24 8.51 48.09 -20.93
C ALA A 24 9.43 47.32 -21.90
N ARG A 25 10.33 48.06 -22.58
CA ARG A 25 11.33 47.56 -23.54
C ARG A 25 12.78 47.67 -23.06
N LYS A 26 13.01 48.02 -21.80
CA LYS A 26 14.35 48.19 -21.22
C LYS A 26 14.81 46.99 -20.41
N ILE A 27 13.86 46.19 -19.90
CA ILE A 27 14.12 45.00 -19.10
C ILE A 27 13.79 43.76 -19.93
N TYR A 28 14.78 42.90 -20.11
CA TYR A 28 14.69 41.61 -20.78
C TYR A 28 14.88 40.49 -19.75
N GLY A 29 14.13 39.41 -19.91
CA GLY A 29 14.23 38.21 -19.08
C GLY A 29 14.11 36.98 -19.96
N CYS A 30 14.55 35.84 -19.45
CA CYS A 30 14.42 34.56 -20.13
C CYS A 30 13.03 33.96 -19.85
N VAL A 31 12.41 33.36 -20.87
CA VAL A 31 11.29 32.42 -20.66
C VAL A 31 11.93 31.07 -20.45
N CYS A 32 11.72 30.47 -19.28
CA CYS A 32 12.34 29.20 -18.96
C CYS A 32 11.54 28.04 -19.54
N ASP A 33 12.27 27.05 -20.02
CA ASP A 33 11.68 25.78 -20.40
C ASP A 33 11.05 25.11 -19.17
N ARG A 34 10.06 24.25 -19.40
CA ARG A 34 9.36 23.52 -18.33
C ARG A 34 10.37 22.81 -17.41
N GLY A 35 10.20 23.00 -16.10
CA GLY A 35 11.12 22.45 -15.08
C GLY A 35 12.28 23.37 -14.68
N TYR A 36 12.49 24.48 -15.39
CA TYR A 36 13.52 25.47 -15.09
C TYR A 36 12.93 26.81 -14.64
N THR A 37 13.70 27.52 -13.82
CA THR A 37 13.35 28.79 -13.18
C THR A 37 14.58 29.68 -13.03
N GLY A 38 14.40 30.84 -12.41
CA GLY A 38 15.45 31.82 -12.18
C GLY A 38 15.65 32.77 -13.36
N ALA A 39 16.37 33.88 -13.13
CA ALA A 39 16.50 34.96 -14.11
C ALA A 39 17.23 34.55 -15.40
N ASN A 40 18.01 33.47 -15.35
CA ASN A 40 18.78 32.91 -16.46
C ASN A 40 18.37 31.48 -16.85
N CYS A 41 17.28 30.96 -16.27
CA CYS A 41 16.76 29.60 -16.52
C CYS A 41 17.74 28.46 -16.25
N MET A 42 18.73 28.66 -15.38
CA MET A 42 19.68 27.61 -14.99
C MET A 42 19.26 26.87 -13.71
N GLU A 43 18.27 27.39 -12.99
CA GLU A 43 17.76 26.78 -11.75
C GLU A 43 16.62 25.83 -12.09
N ARG A 44 16.49 24.74 -11.34
CA ARG A 44 15.35 23.82 -11.43
C ARG A 44 14.33 24.11 -10.35
N PHE A 45 13.07 23.86 -10.67
CA PHE A 45 12.01 23.80 -9.66
C PHE A 45 12.22 22.59 -8.76
N CYS A 46 11.96 22.75 -7.46
CA CYS A 46 11.94 21.65 -6.51
C CYS A 46 10.50 21.24 -6.16
N PRO A 47 10.31 20.00 -5.68
CA PRO A 47 9.09 19.52 -5.09
C PRO A 47 8.55 20.47 -4.01
N VAL A 48 7.28 20.82 -4.14
CA VAL A 48 6.48 21.30 -3.02
C VAL A 48 5.80 20.07 -2.39
N GLY A 49 5.50 20.11 -1.10
CA GLY A 49 4.80 19.01 -0.42
C GLY A 49 3.57 18.59 -1.21
N ASP A 50 3.55 17.34 -1.68
CA ASP A 50 2.45 16.75 -2.46
C ASP A 50 1.38 16.21 -1.51
N ASP A 51 0.13 16.20 -1.98
CA ASP A 51 -1.01 15.56 -1.35
C ASP A 51 -0.76 14.03 -1.30
N PRO A 52 -0.77 13.42 -0.11
CA PRO A 52 -0.52 12.00 0.07
C PRO A 52 -1.56 11.04 -0.56
N LEU A 53 -2.67 11.55 -1.12
CA LEU A 53 -3.63 10.75 -1.89
C LEU A 53 -3.51 10.86 -3.43
N THR A 54 -2.45 11.50 -3.95
CA THR A 54 -2.14 11.52 -5.38
C THR A 54 -1.89 10.08 -5.90
N GLY A 55 -2.97 9.37 -6.32
CA GLY A 55 -2.91 8.09 -7.04
C GLY A 55 -3.37 6.81 -6.40
N THR A 56 -4.10 6.85 -5.29
CA THR A 56 -4.67 5.62 -4.72
C THR A 56 -6.09 5.35 -5.22
N LEU A 57 -6.54 4.09 -5.12
CA LEU A 57 -7.87 3.64 -5.54
C LEU A 57 -9.05 4.23 -4.72
N LEU A 58 -8.78 5.17 -3.81
CA LEU A 58 -9.75 5.70 -2.85
C LEU A 58 -10.10 7.19 -3.06
N ASP A 59 -9.59 7.84 -4.12
CA ASP A 59 -10.04 9.19 -4.53
C ASP A 59 -11.30 9.14 -5.43
N PRO A 60 -12.44 9.74 -5.01
CA PRO A 60 -13.64 9.85 -5.84
C PRO A 60 -13.49 10.73 -7.10
N ASN A 61 -12.40 11.51 -7.24
CA ASN A 61 -12.17 12.43 -8.35
C ASN A 61 -11.08 12.02 -9.37
N GLY A 62 -10.44 10.85 -9.25
CA GLY A 62 -9.86 10.23 -10.44
C GLY A 62 -8.55 9.48 -10.27
N ILE A 63 -8.53 8.28 -10.84
CA ILE A 63 -7.33 7.49 -11.13
C ILE A 63 -6.24 8.39 -11.76
N GLN A 64 -5.02 8.37 -11.19
CA GLN A 64 -3.81 8.97 -11.76
C GLN A 64 -3.46 8.27 -13.09
N ARG A 65 -3.59 8.99 -14.20
CA ARG A 65 -3.29 8.49 -15.54
C ARG A 65 -2.12 9.26 -16.14
N ASN A 66 -1.24 8.52 -16.82
CA ASN A 66 -0.35 9.14 -17.80
C ASN A 66 -1.20 9.76 -18.90
N GLU A 67 -0.78 10.91 -19.41
CA GLU A 67 -1.43 11.46 -20.60
C GLU A 67 -1.20 10.53 -21.80
N LYS A 68 -2.27 10.26 -22.54
CA LYS A 68 -2.24 9.45 -23.76
C LYS A 68 -2.94 10.18 -24.89
N GLN A 69 -2.15 10.53 -25.90
CA GLN A 69 -2.64 11.16 -27.11
C GLN A 69 -2.60 10.18 -28.29
N ARG A 70 -3.51 10.36 -29.23
CA ARG A 70 -3.66 9.56 -30.44
C ARG A 70 -3.33 10.39 -31.65
N VAL A 71 -2.59 9.78 -32.55
CA VAL A 71 -2.41 10.23 -33.93
C VAL A 71 -2.99 9.16 -34.85
N ASN A 72 -4.02 9.47 -35.63
CA ASN A 72 -4.51 8.56 -36.66
C ASN A 72 -3.92 8.96 -38.03
N CYS A 73 -3.15 8.06 -38.64
CA CYS A 73 -2.54 8.27 -39.96
C CYS A 73 -3.17 7.38 -41.04
N LYS A 74 -3.87 7.99 -41.99
CA LYS A 74 -4.43 7.33 -43.18
C LYS A 74 -3.64 7.72 -44.42
N ALA A 75 -2.68 6.88 -44.79
CA ALA A 75 -1.81 7.05 -45.94
C ALA A 75 -1.15 5.72 -46.31
N THR A 76 -0.63 5.60 -47.52
CA THR A 76 0.09 4.40 -47.99
C THR A 76 1.58 4.65 -48.25
N SER A 77 1.99 5.91 -48.36
CA SER A 77 3.38 6.31 -48.60
C SER A 77 3.60 7.77 -48.18
N GLY A 78 4.86 8.22 -48.22
CA GLY A 78 5.23 9.58 -47.87
C GLY A 78 5.67 9.74 -46.42
N SER A 79 5.64 10.98 -45.91
CA SER A 79 6.06 11.29 -44.54
C SER A 79 5.22 12.40 -43.91
N PHE A 80 5.24 12.45 -42.58
CA PHE A 80 4.63 13.51 -41.76
C PHE A 80 5.58 13.90 -40.62
N THR A 81 5.30 15.02 -39.96
CA THR A 81 6.02 15.44 -38.74
C THR A 81 5.07 15.60 -37.58
N LEU A 82 5.56 15.39 -36.36
CA LEU A 82 4.83 15.69 -35.13
C LEU A 82 5.50 16.87 -34.42
N THR A 83 4.70 17.73 -33.82
CA THR A 83 5.16 18.86 -33.01
C THR A 83 4.55 18.76 -31.62
N PHE A 84 5.41 18.87 -30.60
CA PHE A 84 5.02 18.85 -29.20
C PHE A 84 5.77 19.92 -28.43
N ALA A 85 5.02 20.77 -27.70
CA ALA A 85 5.57 21.91 -26.95
C ALA A 85 6.57 22.77 -27.76
N GLY A 86 6.24 23.04 -29.04
CA GLY A 86 7.03 23.90 -29.91
C GLY A 86 8.20 23.24 -30.66
N TYR A 87 8.53 21.97 -30.36
CA TYR A 87 9.58 21.23 -31.06
C TYR A 87 9.00 20.21 -32.04
N THR A 88 9.55 20.16 -33.26
CA THR A 88 9.08 19.30 -34.35
C THR A 88 10.05 18.14 -34.60
N THR A 89 9.51 16.93 -34.78
CA THR A 89 10.31 15.72 -35.03
C THR A 89 10.97 15.75 -36.41
N ASP A 90 12.02 14.94 -36.58
CA ASP A 90 12.45 14.51 -37.92
C ASP A 90 11.27 13.85 -38.68
N PRO A 91 11.29 13.84 -40.03
CA PRO A 91 10.23 13.23 -40.84
C PRO A 91 9.96 11.77 -40.45
N ILE A 92 8.71 11.45 -40.14
CA ILE A 92 8.20 10.11 -39.83
C ILE A 92 7.61 9.54 -41.11
N PHE A 93 8.15 8.42 -41.59
CA PHE A 93 7.71 7.80 -42.84
C PHE A 93 6.47 6.92 -42.62
N ALA A 94 5.64 6.80 -43.66
CA ALA A 94 4.40 6.01 -43.60
C ALA A 94 4.63 4.53 -43.22
N ASP A 95 5.81 4.00 -43.50
CA ASP A 95 6.26 2.63 -43.20
C ASP A 95 7.13 2.52 -41.93
N ASP A 96 7.36 3.61 -41.19
CA ASP A 96 8.14 3.57 -39.95
C ASP A 96 7.50 2.63 -38.92
N THR A 97 8.34 1.86 -38.23
CA THR A 97 7.90 1.02 -37.10
C THR A 97 7.62 1.87 -35.86
N ALA A 98 6.82 1.34 -34.91
CA ALA A 98 6.57 2.02 -33.63
C ALA A 98 7.87 2.37 -32.87
N LYS A 99 8.90 1.52 -32.97
CA LYS A 99 10.23 1.76 -32.38
C LYS A 99 10.94 2.94 -33.04
N THR A 100 10.91 3.01 -34.38
CA THR A 100 11.52 4.12 -35.12
C THR A 100 10.80 5.43 -34.80
N LEU A 101 9.46 5.42 -34.80
CA LEU A 101 8.65 6.59 -34.46
C LEU A 101 8.94 7.06 -33.02
N ARG A 102 8.94 6.15 -32.05
CA ARG A 102 9.31 6.45 -30.66
C ARG A 102 10.67 7.13 -30.58
N THR A 103 11.66 6.65 -31.32
CA THR A 103 13.02 7.22 -31.31
C THR A 103 13.02 8.65 -31.82
N LYS A 104 12.29 8.94 -32.91
CA LYS A 104 12.15 10.30 -33.46
C LYS A 104 11.38 11.24 -32.53
N PHE A 105 10.35 10.74 -31.85
CA PHE A 105 9.55 11.54 -30.91
C PHE A 105 10.30 11.84 -29.60
N MET A 106 11.03 10.85 -29.07
CA MET A 106 11.86 11.04 -27.87
C MET A 106 13.14 11.85 -28.14
N ALA A 107 13.44 12.18 -29.40
CA ALA A 107 14.53 13.10 -29.72
C ALA A 107 14.14 14.59 -29.52
N LEU A 108 12.85 14.88 -29.27
CA LEU A 108 12.39 16.22 -28.96
C LEU A 108 12.89 16.65 -27.57
N PRO A 109 13.48 17.85 -27.43
CA PRO A 109 13.92 18.36 -26.12
C PRO A 109 12.82 18.46 -25.07
N SER A 110 11.57 18.60 -25.50
CA SER A 110 10.39 18.71 -24.64
C SER A 110 9.83 17.37 -24.16
N VAL A 111 10.42 16.23 -24.53
CA VAL A 111 9.93 14.89 -24.17
C VAL A 111 10.97 14.16 -23.33
N THR A 112 10.67 13.91 -22.06
CA THR A 112 11.54 13.16 -21.16
C THR A 112 11.47 11.66 -21.44
N ALA A 113 10.24 11.11 -21.51
CA ALA A 113 10.04 9.74 -21.94
C ALA A 113 8.60 9.46 -22.38
N ALA A 114 8.46 8.83 -23.54
CA ALA A 114 7.18 8.37 -24.05
C ALA A 114 7.25 6.93 -24.57
N THR A 115 6.12 6.25 -24.55
CA THR A 115 5.91 4.98 -25.25
C THR A 115 5.02 5.20 -26.47
N VAL A 116 5.28 4.45 -27.54
CA VAL A 116 4.51 4.50 -28.79
C VAL A 116 4.01 3.10 -29.11
N THR A 117 2.71 2.97 -29.33
CA THR A 117 2.05 1.72 -29.71
C THR A 117 1.15 1.92 -30.91
N PHE A 118 1.14 0.98 -31.85
CA PHE A 118 0.20 0.98 -32.97
C PHE A 118 -1.03 0.13 -32.67
N GLY A 119 -2.17 0.45 -33.28
CA GLY A 119 -3.44 -0.25 -33.06
C GLY A 119 -3.44 -1.67 -33.65
N GLY A 120 -3.78 -2.67 -32.83
CA GLY A 120 -3.93 -4.05 -33.30
C GLY A 120 -2.58 -4.72 -33.64
N ILE A 121 -2.44 -5.23 -34.86
CA ILE A 121 -1.25 -5.96 -35.35
C ILE A 121 -0.46 -5.20 -36.43
N THR A 122 -0.74 -3.91 -36.63
CA THR A 122 -0.08 -3.09 -37.66
C THR A 122 1.40 -2.84 -37.31
N LEU A 123 2.27 -2.93 -38.31
CA LEU A 123 3.72 -2.74 -38.15
C LEU A 123 4.23 -1.42 -38.73
N THR A 124 3.38 -0.67 -39.45
CA THR A 124 3.71 0.60 -40.12
C THR A 124 2.94 1.77 -39.51
N ALA A 125 3.52 2.96 -39.55
CA ALA A 125 2.92 4.17 -38.97
C ALA A 125 1.58 4.52 -39.62
N CYS A 126 1.41 4.31 -40.92
CA CYS A 126 0.20 4.62 -41.66
C CYS A 126 -0.35 3.38 -42.39
N THR A 127 -1.67 3.35 -42.62
CA THR A 127 -2.34 2.31 -43.42
C THR A 127 -3.40 2.92 -44.35
N THR A 128 -3.91 2.11 -45.29
CA THR A 128 -4.99 2.50 -46.22
C THR A 128 -6.29 2.92 -45.53
N ILE A 129 -6.58 2.37 -44.35
CA ILE A 129 -7.80 2.66 -43.58
C ILE A 129 -7.56 3.62 -42.41
N GLY A 130 -6.29 3.93 -42.09
CA GLY A 130 -5.91 4.66 -40.89
C GLY A 130 -5.29 3.72 -39.85
N ASN A 131 -4.16 4.12 -39.28
CA ASN A 131 -3.56 3.47 -38.12
C ASN A 131 -3.62 4.39 -36.92
N ASP A 132 -4.05 3.85 -35.78
CA ASP A 132 -4.03 4.54 -34.50
C ASP A 132 -2.66 4.39 -33.84
N ILE A 133 -1.88 5.47 -33.88
CA ILE A 133 -0.62 5.61 -33.17
C ILE A 133 -0.95 6.22 -31.82
N SER A 134 -0.72 5.47 -30.75
CA SER A 134 -0.89 5.98 -29.40
C SER A 134 0.45 6.34 -28.78
N ILE A 135 0.55 7.57 -28.29
CA ILE A 135 1.71 8.12 -27.61
C ILE A 135 1.30 8.33 -26.15
N GLU A 136 1.95 7.61 -25.25
CA GLU A 136 1.74 7.73 -23.80
C GLU A 136 2.98 8.32 -23.15
N PHE A 137 2.80 9.44 -22.46
CA PHE A 137 3.88 10.13 -21.76
C PHE A 137 4.13 9.46 -20.42
N THR A 138 5.33 8.89 -20.26
CA THR A 138 5.68 8.03 -19.13
C THR A 138 6.52 8.72 -18.07
N GLN A 139 7.10 9.90 -18.38
CA GLN A 139 7.87 10.73 -17.44
C GLN A 139 7.51 12.22 -17.53
N ASP A 140 6.59 12.59 -18.43
CA ASP A 140 6.04 13.93 -18.54
C ASP A 140 4.57 13.82 -18.11
N PHE A 141 4.22 14.38 -16.95
CA PHE A 141 2.90 14.14 -16.34
C PHE A 141 2.02 15.40 -16.31
N GLY A 142 0.71 15.21 -16.09
CA GLY A 142 -0.29 16.28 -15.98
C GLY A 142 -1.03 16.48 -17.29
N ASP A 143 -1.79 17.58 -17.38
CA ASP A 143 -2.45 18.02 -18.61
C ASP A 143 -1.39 18.56 -19.57
N LEU A 144 -1.01 17.77 -20.57
CA LEU A 144 0.05 18.11 -21.51
C LEU A 144 -0.51 18.84 -22.74
N PRO A 145 0.31 19.65 -23.43
CA PRO A 145 -0.10 20.25 -24.69
C PRO A 145 -0.46 19.20 -25.74
N ASP A 146 -1.50 19.46 -26.54
CA ASP A 146 -1.88 18.60 -27.66
C ASP A 146 -0.75 18.51 -28.72
N ILE A 147 -0.46 17.28 -29.16
CA ILE A 147 0.39 17.00 -30.30
C ILE A 147 -0.37 17.42 -31.57
N TYR A 148 0.32 18.12 -32.46
CA TYR A 148 -0.15 18.39 -33.81
C TYR A 148 0.92 18.02 -34.83
N GLY A 149 0.61 18.04 -36.12
CA GLY A 149 1.55 17.59 -37.14
C GLY A 149 1.19 18.01 -38.54
N ASN A 150 2.15 17.90 -39.45
CA ASN A 150 2.00 18.32 -40.84
C ASN A 150 1.85 17.10 -41.78
N PRO A 151 0.69 16.93 -42.44
CA PRO A 151 0.44 15.81 -43.35
C PRO A 151 0.88 16.06 -44.81
N THR A 152 1.46 17.23 -45.16
CA THR A 152 1.70 17.61 -46.58
C THR A 152 2.57 16.64 -47.37
N GLY A 153 3.37 15.82 -46.70
CA GLY A 153 4.24 14.81 -47.33
C GLY A 153 3.58 13.44 -47.51
N LEU A 154 2.32 13.24 -47.10
CA LEU A 154 1.64 11.95 -47.18
C LEU A 154 0.97 11.74 -48.55
N ALA A 155 0.92 10.49 -49.00
CA ALA A 155 0.24 10.08 -50.23
C ALA A 155 -0.58 8.79 -50.02
N HIS A 156 -1.63 8.61 -50.82
CA HIS A 156 -2.48 7.42 -50.83
C HIS A 156 -2.47 6.78 -52.22
N SER A 157 -2.36 5.45 -52.28
CA SER A 157 -2.34 4.67 -53.52
C SER A 157 -3.67 4.70 -54.29
N THR A 158 -4.70 5.31 -53.72
CA THR A 158 -6.03 5.46 -54.32
C THR A 158 -6.23 6.93 -54.67
N PRO A 159 -6.30 7.31 -55.96
CA PRO A 159 -6.29 8.71 -56.40
C PRO A 159 -7.41 9.59 -55.83
N SER A 160 -8.53 9.00 -55.40
CA SER A 160 -9.69 9.71 -54.85
C SER A 160 -9.69 9.82 -53.32
N VAL A 161 -8.67 9.30 -52.64
CA VAL A 161 -8.57 9.31 -51.17
C VAL A 161 -7.54 10.33 -50.73
N ILE A 162 -7.99 11.36 -50.01
CA ILE A 162 -7.10 12.37 -49.42
C ILE A 162 -6.43 11.75 -48.18
N PRO A 163 -5.09 11.76 -48.08
CA PRO A 163 -4.39 11.34 -46.87
C PRO A 163 -4.78 12.21 -45.69
N THR A 164 -4.99 11.61 -44.52
CA THR A 164 -5.39 12.34 -43.30
C THR A 164 -4.49 12.02 -42.12
N LEU A 165 -4.22 13.05 -41.33
CA LEU A 165 -3.55 12.96 -40.04
C LEU A 165 -4.44 13.68 -39.02
N THR A 166 -4.94 12.96 -38.02
CA THR A 166 -5.84 13.53 -36.99
C THR A 166 -5.32 13.24 -35.60
N PHE A 167 -5.65 14.13 -34.66
CA PHE A 167 -5.12 14.15 -33.31
C PHE A 167 -6.26 14.12 -32.30
N ALA A 168 -6.07 13.40 -31.20
CA ALA A 168 -7.02 13.40 -30.09
C ALA A 168 -6.34 13.01 -28.78
N THR A 169 -6.61 13.73 -27.71
CA THR A 169 -6.24 13.31 -26.35
C THR A 169 -7.25 12.25 -25.89
N ILE A 170 -6.79 10.99 -25.78
CA ILE A 170 -7.65 9.85 -25.37
C ILE A 170 -7.73 9.77 -23.85
N THR A 171 -6.66 10.18 -23.18
CA THR A 171 -6.59 10.20 -21.72
C THR A 171 -5.84 11.45 -21.34
N GLN A 172 -6.56 12.39 -20.72
CA GLN A 172 -5.95 13.57 -20.10
C GLN A 172 -5.09 13.09 -18.93
N GLY A 173 -3.84 13.55 -18.86
CA GLY A 173 -2.96 13.17 -17.77
C GLY A 173 -3.42 13.81 -16.46
N THR A 174 -3.60 12.99 -15.43
CA THR A 174 -3.90 13.46 -14.07
C THR A 174 -2.71 13.27 -13.14
N ARG A 175 -1.64 12.60 -13.62
CA ARG A 175 -0.41 12.44 -12.85
C ARG A 175 0.28 13.76 -12.59
N GLU A 176 0.77 13.98 -11.40
CA GLU A 176 1.46 15.22 -11.09
C GLU A 176 2.93 15.06 -11.49
N SER A 177 3.38 15.87 -12.46
CA SER A 177 4.80 16.14 -12.60
C SER A 177 5.01 17.44 -11.86
N LEU A 178 5.75 17.37 -10.76
CA LEU A 178 6.34 18.56 -10.18
C LEU A 178 7.18 19.19 -11.31
N PRO A 179 6.79 20.37 -11.82
CA PRO A 179 6.54 21.53 -10.99
C PRO A 179 5.08 21.99 -11.07
N SER A 180 4.45 22.20 -9.91
CA SER A 180 3.40 23.19 -9.84
C SER A 180 3.98 24.47 -10.43
N THR A 181 3.34 24.99 -11.47
CA THR A 181 3.44 26.40 -11.81
C THR A 181 3.35 27.17 -10.51
N VAL A 182 4.45 27.82 -10.13
CA VAL A 182 4.43 28.85 -9.11
C VAL A 182 3.22 29.73 -9.43
N PRO A 183 2.32 30.03 -8.48
CA PRO A 183 1.63 31.30 -8.55
C PRO A 183 2.75 32.31 -8.72
N GLU A 184 2.79 33.00 -9.87
CA GLU A 184 3.78 34.03 -10.13
C GLU A 184 3.91 34.90 -8.89
N ALA A 185 5.15 35.27 -8.58
CA ALA A 185 5.49 36.25 -7.56
C ALA A 185 4.63 37.51 -7.74
N SER A 186 3.45 37.54 -7.10
CA SER A 186 2.88 38.79 -6.68
C SER A 186 3.81 39.25 -5.57
N ALA A 187 4.54 40.32 -5.83
CA ALA A 187 4.97 41.21 -4.77
C ALA A 187 3.69 41.76 -4.10
N SER A 188 3.01 40.93 -3.31
CA SER A 188 2.05 41.38 -2.33
C SER A 188 2.82 41.49 -1.03
N ALA A 189 2.99 42.73 -0.57
CA ALA A 189 3.36 43.01 0.80
C ALA A 189 2.55 42.07 1.71
N ALA A 190 3.25 41.38 2.60
CA ALA A 190 2.65 40.49 3.59
C ALA A 190 1.48 41.21 4.27
N THR A 191 0.28 40.90 3.82
CA THR A 191 -0.91 41.11 4.64
C THR A 191 -0.90 39.95 5.61
N VAL A 192 -0.86 40.28 6.90
CA VAL A 192 -1.02 39.31 7.97
C VAL A 192 -2.41 38.71 7.78
N ASP A 193 -2.46 37.57 7.12
CA ASP A 193 -3.68 36.78 7.02
C ASP A 193 -3.97 36.21 8.42
N THR A 194 -5.16 36.55 8.91
CA THR A 194 -5.69 36.07 10.20
C THR A 194 -6.25 34.64 10.09
N ALA A 195 -5.93 33.90 9.03
CA ALA A 195 -6.19 32.48 8.94
C ALA A 195 -5.04 31.68 9.56
N ASP A 196 -5.37 30.76 10.47
CA ASP A 196 -4.51 29.68 11.00
C ASP A 196 -4.10 28.71 9.86
N THR A 197 -3.38 29.20 8.85
CA THR A 197 -2.92 28.39 7.70
C THR A 197 -1.67 27.63 8.11
N ALA A 198 -1.83 26.65 9.00
CA ALA A 198 -0.73 25.85 9.57
C ALA A 198 -0.11 24.83 8.59
N HIS A 199 -0.59 24.73 7.35
CA HIS A 199 -0.19 23.70 6.38
C HIS A 199 -0.22 24.22 4.93
N ALA A 200 0.36 25.40 4.68
CA ALA A 200 0.53 25.88 3.31
C ALA A 200 1.54 25.01 2.54
N LEU A 201 1.26 24.70 1.28
CA LEU A 201 2.22 24.01 0.42
C LEU A 201 3.43 24.91 0.20
N VAL A 202 4.59 24.43 0.61
CA VAL A 202 5.86 25.17 0.54
C VAL A 202 6.95 24.26 -0.01
N GLU A 203 7.96 24.88 -0.65
CA GLU A 203 9.09 24.17 -1.24
C GLU A 203 9.80 23.30 -0.21
N CYS A 204 10.01 22.03 -0.56
CA CYS A 204 10.58 21.01 0.32
C CYS A 204 9.90 20.95 1.70
N SER A 205 8.59 21.28 1.76
CA SER A 205 7.76 21.32 2.97
C SER A 205 8.35 22.15 4.11
N ASN A 206 9.24 23.10 3.80
CA ASN A 206 10.06 23.83 4.78
C ASN A 206 10.84 22.88 5.73
N ALA A 207 11.03 21.63 5.28
CA ALA A 207 11.64 20.51 5.96
C ALA A 207 12.90 20.02 5.22
N GLY A 208 13.38 20.80 4.24
CA GLY A 208 14.56 20.50 3.44
C GLY A 208 15.02 21.70 2.61
N GLU A 209 16.21 21.57 2.03
CA GLU A 209 16.80 22.55 1.13
C GLU A 209 16.70 22.06 -0.32
N CYS A 210 16.30 22.94 -1.24
CA CYS A 210 16.22 22.62 -2.65
C CYS A 210 17.61 22.62 -3.33
N ASP A 211 18.07 21.48 -3.84
CA ASP A 211 19.20 21.41 -4.78
C ASP A 211 18.74 21.89 -6.15
N ARG A 212 18.89 23.20 -6.39
CA ARG A 212 18.48 23.87 -7.63
C ARG A 212 19.15 23.32 -8.89
N THR A 213 20.23 22.55 -8.79
CA THR A 213 20.89 21.97 -9.97
C THR A 213 20.21 20.68 -10.44
N LYS A 214 19.59 19.95 -9.51
CA LYS A 214 18.90 18.68 -9.78
C LYS A 214 17.38 18.80 -9.73
N GLY A 215 16.86 19.77 -8.97
CA GLY A 215 15.45 19.89 -8.66
C GLY A 215 15.01 18.93 -7.56
N ASP A 216 15.95 18.46 -6.71
CA ASP A 216 15.67 17.51 -5.64
C ASP A 216 15.70 18.22 -4.27
N CYS A 217 14.83 17.82 -3.34
CA CYS A 217 14.90 18.29 -1.96
C CYS A 217 15.90 17.47 -1.13
N ILE A 218 16.83 18.16 -0.48
CA ILE A 218 17.74 17.60 0.53
C ILE A 218 17.06 17.75 1.89
N CYS A 219 16.49 16.67 2.41
CA CYS A 219 15.70 16.73 3.64
C CYS A 219 16.54 16.95 4.89
N MET A 220 15.97 17.72 5.83
CA MET A 220 16.51 17.85 7.18
C MET A 220 16.41 16.50 7.92
N SER A 221 17.23 16.34 8.96
CA SER A 221 17.22 15.13 9.78
C SER A 221 15.83 14.85 10.35
N GLY A 222 15.38 13.60 10.23
CA GLY A 222 14.05 13.18 10.65
C GLY A 222 12.98 13.30 9.57
N PHE A 223 13.28 13.86 8.40
CA PHE A 223 12.33 14.01 7.29
C PHE A 223 12.74 13.20 6.05
N THR A 224 11.76 12.81 5.26
CA THR A 224 11.91 12.01 4.03
C THR A 224 10.76 12.30 3.05
N GLY A 225 10.81 11.64 1.90
CA GLY A 225 9.92 11.89 0.77
C GLY A 225 10.49 12.93 -0.19
N ALA A 226 9.96 12.98 -1.42
CA ALA A 226 10.48 13.84 -2.49
C ALA A 226 10.45 15.34 -2.11
N ALA A 227 9.52 15.74 -1.26
CA ALA A 227 9.39 17.10 -0.75
C ALA A 227 9.64 17.20 0.76
N CYS A 228 10.28 16.22 1.39
CA CYS A 228 10.54 16.19 2.83
C CYS A 228 9.26 16.29 3.69
N ASN A 229 8.15 15.81 3.15
CA ASN A 229 6.82 15.91 3.74
C ASN A 229 6.46 14.77 4.70
N ARG A 230 7.37 13.81 4.94
CA ARG A 230 7.14 12.66 5.83
C ARG A 230 8.21 12.57 6.90
N LEU A 231 7.85 12.12 8.08
CA LEU A 231 8.83 11.80 9.12
C LEU A 231 9.47 10.43 8.85
N LEU A 232 10.77 10.31 9.10
CA LEU A 232 11.44 9.01 9.08
C LEU A 232 10.87 8.10 10.17
N CYS A 233 10.75 6.81 9.87
CA CYS A 233 10.50 5.82 10.91
C CYS A 233 11.66 5.80 11.93
N PRO A 234 11.34 5.63 13.22
CA PRO A 234 12.36 5.51 14.25
C PRO A 234 13.36 4.40 13.95
N ASN A 235 14.66 4.73 13.96
CA ASN A 235 15.79 3.83 13.72
C ASN A 235 15.64 2.91 12.48
N ASP A 236 14.89 3.34 11.46
CA ASP A 236 14.56 2.49 10.31
C ASP A 236 13.98 1.12 10.71
N CYS A 237 13.13 1.15 11.75
CA CYS A 237 12.55 -0.04 12.37
C CYS A 237 13.58 -1.10 12.80
N SER A 238 14.80 -0.65 13.12
CA SER A 238 15.94 -1.47 13.55
C SER A 238 16.27 -2.65 12.62
N GLY A 239 15.82 -2.62 11.36
CA GLY A 239 15.92 -3.76 10.44
C GLY A 239 15.03 -4.96 10.81
N HIS A 240 14.11 -4.79 11.76
CA HIS A 240 13.21 -5.82 12.29
C HIS A 240 11.73 -5.45 12.11
N GLY A 241 11.44 -4.48 11.27
CA GLY A 241 10.08 -4.09 10.92
C GLY A 241 10.02 -3.42 9.55
N THR A 242 8.79 -3.11 9.14
CA THR A 242 8.51 -2.35 7.93
C THR A 242 7.94 -1.00 8.31
N CYS A 243 8.51 0.06 7.74
CA CYS A 243 8.04 1.42 7.93
C CYS A 243 6.73 1.68 7.18
N TYR A 244 5.72 2.18 7.88
CA TYR A 244 4.40 2.47 7.34
C TYR A 244 3.89 3.82 7.87
N THR A 245 3.02 4.47 7.11
CA THR A 245 2.27 5.62 7.61
C THR A 245 1.25 5.22 8.68
N MET A 246 0.77 6.17 9.49
CA MET A 246 -0.28 5.89 10.48
C MET A 246 -1.55 5.31 9.84
N GLU A 247 -1.91 5.71 8.62
CA GLU A 247 -2.94 5.07 7.81
C GLU A 247 -2.72 3.57 7.65
N GLN A 248 -1.56 3.23 7.11
CA GLN A 248 -1.23 1.88 6.71
C GLN A 248 -1.11 0.99 7.94
N LEU A 249 -0.59 1.54 9.04
CA LEU A 249 -0.59 0.89 10.34
C LEU A 249 -2.03 0.65 10.84
N ALA A 250 -2.93 1.63 10.74
CA ALA A 250 -4.33 1.44 11.17
C ALA A 250 -5.02 0.29 10.41
N LYS A 251 -4.79 0.19 9.09
CA LYS A 251 -5.33 -0.91 8.26
C LYS A 251 -4.70 -2.28 8.55
N LYS A 252 -3.54 -2.31 9.19
CA LYS A 252 -2.79 -3.52 9.55
C LYS A 252 -2.90 -3.86 11.03
N ALA A 253 -3.45 -2.96 11.82
CA ALA A 253 -3.58 -3.14 13.25
C ALA A 253 -4.56 -4.29 13.51
N THR A 254 -4.16 -5.20 14.38
CA THR A 254 -4.96 -6.37 14.73
C THR A 254 -5.48 -6.26 16.15
N LEU A 255 -6.68 -6.78 16.39
CA LEU A 255 -7.23 -7.02 17.72
C LEU A 255 -7.44 -8.53 17.86
N ASN A 256 -6.85 -9.13 18.90
CA ASN A 256 -6.78 -10.58 19.07
C ASN A 256 -6.29 -11.34 17.83
N GLY A 257 -5.38 -10.73 17.06
CA GLY A 257 -4.79 -11.30 15.84
C GLY A 257 -5.67 -11.23 14.60
N GLU A 258 -6.86 -10.62 14.66
CA GLU A 258 -7.66 -10.30 13.48
C GLU A 258 -7.48 -8.84 13.08
N THR A 259 -7.36 -8.57 11.79
CA THR A 259 -7.28 -7.19 11.28
C THR A 259 -8.51 -6.37 11.69
N MET A 260 -8.27 -5.21 12.31
CA MET A 260 -9.35 -4.31 12.73
C MET A 260 -10.02 -3.65 11.53
N GLY A 261 -11.35 -3.50 11.59
CA GLY A 261 -12.15 -2.85 10.54
C GLY A 261 -12.11 -1.32 10.55
N TRP A 262 -11.23 -0.69 11.33
CA TRP A 262 -11.16 0.76 11.48
C TRP A 262 -10.07 1.35 10.60
N THR A 263 -10.41 2.39 9.85
CA THR A 263 -9.44 3.25 9.16
C THR A 263 -9.24 4.52 9.97
N TYR A 264 -8.00 5.00 10.03
CA TYR A 264 -7.71 6.32 10.58
C TYR A 264 -8.24 7.39 9.60
N GLY A 265 -9.06 8.34 10.09
CA GLY A 265 -9.74 9.38 9.29
C GLY A 265 -10.90 8.87 8.40
N ALA A 266 -12.05 9.55 8.41
CA ALA A 266 -13.22 9.17 7.58
C ALA A 266 -13.93 10.33 6.85
N VAL A 267 -13.39 11.57 6.86
CA VAL A 267 -14.01 12.73 6.18
C VAL A 267 -12.96 13.64 5.53
N PRO A 268 -12.98 13.84 4.20
CA PRO A 268 -12.07 14.78 3.53
C PRO A 268 -12.32 16.24 3.94
N ASN A 269 -11.26 17.01 4.20
CA ASN A 269 -11.27 18.39 4.74
C ASN A 269 -11.91 18.57 6.14
N LYS A 270 -11.99 17.50 6.94
CA LYS A 270 -12.10 17.65 8.40
C LYS A 270 -10.76 17.39 9.07
N LYS A 271 -10.50 18.17 10.12
CA LYS A 271 -9.27 18.28 10.93
C LYS A 271 -8.89 17.01 11.72
N GLU A 272 -9.46 15.86 11.39
CA GLU A 272 -9.13 14.56 11.99
C GLU A 272 -8.36 13.72 10.96
N THR A 273 -7.04 13.80 10.75
CA THR A 273 -5.93 14.31 11.57
C THR A 273 -4.73 14.47 10.61
N TRP A 274 -4.05 15.62 10.60
CA TRP A 274 -2.99 15.98 9.61
C TRP A 274 -1.79 15.01 9.55
N ASP A 275 -1.61 14.20 10.58
CA ASP A 275 -0.48 13.32 10.81
C ASP A 275 -0.66 11.90 10.22
N TYR A 276 -1.81 11.62 9.61
CA TYR A 276 -2.19 10.31 9.09
C TYR A 276 -1.16 9.66 8.14
N ASP A 277 -0.50 10.47 7.34
CA ASP A 277 0.46 10.09 6.28
C ASP A 277 1.82 10.78 6.43
N VAL A 278 1.87 11.86 7.21
CA VAL A 278 3.10 12.54 7.62
C VAL A 278 3.82 11.75 8.72
N MET A 279 3.08 11.24 9.71
CA MET A 279 3.67 10.39 10.74
C MET A 279 3.83 8.96 10.25
N GLN A 280 5.02 8.42 10.49
CA GLN A 280 5.37 7.04 10.19
C GLN A 280 5.73 6.29 11.46
N GLY A 281 5.46 5.00 11.46
CA GLY A 281 5.80 4.09 12.55
C GLY A 281 6.14 2.71 12.01
N CYS A 282 6.61 1.85 12.91
CA CYS A 282 7.12 0.54 12.56
C CYS A 282 6.08 -0.56 12.81
N LEU A 283 5.79 -1.35 11.78
CA LEU A 283 5.16 -2.65 11.97
C LEU A 283 6.25 -3.70 12.17
N CYS A 284 6.36 -4.22 13.38
CA CYS A 284 7.41 -5.17 13.71
C CYS A 284 7.17 -6.55 13.10
N SER A 285 8.29 -7.18 12.72
CA SER A 285 8.32 -8.57 12.29
C SER A 285 8.07 -9.50 13.48
N SER A 286 7.63 -10.72 13.20
CA SER A 286 7.39 -11.74 14.24
C SER A 286 8.60 -11.90 15.17
N GLY A 287 8.37 -11.91 16.48
CA GLY A 287 9.39 -12.00 17.52
C GLY A 287 10.03 -10.66 17.92
N TRP A 288 9.57 -9.54 17.35
CA TRP A 288 10.03 -8.20 17.68
C TRP A 288 8.87 -7.26 18.00
N GLU A 289 9.12 -6.29 18.87
CA GLU A 289 8.17 -5.31 19.38
C GLU A 289 8.86 -4.00 19.78
N GLY A 290 8.08 -3.07 20.32
CA GLY A 290 8.52 -1.72 20.65
C GLY A 290 8.31 -0.74 19.49
N HIS A 291 8.57 0.54 19.76
CA HIS A 291 8.23 1.62 18.82
C HIS A 291 9.05 1.60 17.52
N ASP A 292 10.24 1.03 17.57
CA ASP A 292 11.24 0.93 16.51
C ASP A 292 11.66 -0.51 16.25
N CYS A 293 10.90 -1.48 16.78
CA CYS A 293 11.17 -2.92 16.64
C CYS A 293 12.55 -3.36 17.17
N SER A 294 13.14 -2.61 18.11
CA SER A 294 14.43 -2.95 18.71
C SER A 294 14.34 -3.98 19.84
N GLN A 295 13.13 -4.29 20.32
CA GLN A 295 12.90 -5.19 21.45
C GLN A 295 12.44 -6.55 20.96
N ARG A 296 12.96 -7.64 21.52
CA ARG A 296 12.42 -8.98 21.28
C ARG A 296 11.16 -9.19 22.09
N SER A 297 10.15 -9.77 21.46
CA SER A 297 8.95 -10.26 22.15
C SER A 297 9.27 -11.50 22.97
N CYS A 298 8.71 -11.57 24.17
CA CYS A 298 8.82 -12.75 25.04
C CYS A 298 7.62 -13.67 24.92
N PRO A 299 7.77 -14.97 25.27
CA PRO A 299 6.67 -15.89 25.37
C PRO A 299 5.56 -15.39 26.30
N THR A 300 4.34 -15.70 25.92
CA THR A 300 3.13 -15.47 26.71
C THR A 300 2.56 -16.80 27.19
N GLY A 301 1.85 -16.75 28.31
CA GLY A 301 1.24 -17.93 28.91
C GLY A 301 0.22 -17.57 29.98
N ASP A 302 -0.40 -18.62 30.50
CA ASP A 302 -1.39 -18.59 31.57
C ASP A 302 -0.70 -18.44 32.92
N ASP A 303 -1.28 -17.63 33.81
CA ASP A 303 -0.75 -17.50 35.17
C ASP A 303 -1.11 -18.76 35.97
N PRO A 304 -0.15 -19.56 36.47
CA PRO A 304 -0.48 -20.80 37.18
C PRO A 304 -1.21 -20.58 38.52
N MET A 305 -1.33 -19.35 39.01
CA MET A 305 -1.99 -19.03 40.28
C MET A 305 -3.47 -18.69 40.13
N THR A 306 -3.94 -18.43 38.92
CA THR A 306 -5.35 -18.18 38.66
C THR A 306 -6.09 -19.51 38.65
N LEU A 307 -7.22 -19.55 39.37
CA LEU A 307 -7.92 -20.80 39.66
C LEU A 307 -9.21 -20.90 38.86
N ARG A 308 -9.60 -22.14 38.54
CA ARG A 308 -10.87 -22.48 37.86
C ARG A 308 -10.98 -21.88 36.45
N GLN A 309 -9.85 -21.77 35.77
CA GLN A 309 -9.82 -21.28 34.40
C GLN A 309 -10.22 -22.36 33.40
N GLN A 310 -10.68 -21.93 32.24
CA GLN A 310 -11.08 -22.80 31.15
C GLN A 310 -10.41 -22.37 29.86
N ASN A 311 -10.09 -23.36 29.02
CA ASN A 311 -9.67 -23.14 27.65
C ASN A 311 -10.85 -22.63 26.81
N GLU A 312 -10.53 -21.85 25.78
CA GLU A 312 -11.53 -21.49 24.76
C GLU A 312 -11.99 -22.74 24.00
N VAL A 313 -13.30 -22.85 23.80
CA VAL A 313 -13.91 -23.92 23.03
C VAL A 313 -14.92 -23.34 22.06
N GLN A 314 -14.72 -23.60 20.78
CA GLN A 314 -15.65 -23.26 19.73
C GLN A 314 -16.37 -24.50 19.20
N MET A 315 -17.67 -24.38 18.99
CA MET A 315 -18.54 -25.48 18.55
C MET A 315 -19.02 -25.22 17.13
N LEU A 316 -18.69 -26.12 16.22
CA LEU A 316 -19.04 -26.01 14.81
C LEU A 316 -20.09 -27.05 14.42
N VAL A 317 -21.08 -26.64 13.64
CA VAL A 317 -22.00 -27.57 12.98
C VAL A 317 -21.95 -27.31 11.48
N CYS A 318 -21.61 -28.35 10.73
CA CYS A 318 -21.58 -28.34 9.28
C CYS A 318 -22.66 -29.25 8.69
N THR A 319 -23.47 -28.71 7.79
CA THR A 319 -24.51 -29.44 7.07
C THR A 319 -24.18 -29.55 5.59
N GLY A 320 -24.28 -30.77 5.06
CA GLY A 320 -24.06 -31.07 3.65
C GLY A 320 -23.42 -32.44 3.43
N ASN A 321 -23.38 -32.89 2.17
CA ASN A 321 -22.92 -34.22 1.77
C ASN A 321 -21.86 -34.19 0.65
N SER A 322 -21.40 -33.00 0.26
CA SER A 322 -20.41 -32.79 -0.79
C SER A 322 -19.83 -31.37 -0.68
N GLY A 323 -18.65 -31.16 -1.24
CA GLY A 323 -17.96 -29.87 -1.22
C GLY A 323 -16.77 -29.83 -0.26
N PHE A 324 -16.20 -28.64 -0.14
CA PHE A 324 -15.03 -28.35 0.67
C PHE A 324 -15.29 -27.15 1.56
N PHE A 325 -14.59 -27.10 2.69
CA PHE A 325 -14.58 -25.95 3.58
C PHE A 325 -13.14 -25.62 3.97
N THR A 326 -12.89 -24.35 4.21
CA THR A 326 -11.65 -23.84 4.75
C THR A 326 -11.98 -23.10 6.04
N LEU A 327 -11.23 -23.38 7.11
CA LEU A 327 -11.32 -22.60 8.35
C LEU A 327 -10.21 -21.54 8.39
N LYS A 328 -10.51 -20.42 9.03
CA LYS A 328 -9.61 -19.29 9.20
C LYS A 328 -9.53 -18.90 10.67
N PHE A 329 -8.30 -18.70 11.15
CA PHE A 329 -8.03 -18.17 12.48
C PHE A 329 -6.97 -17.07 12.39
N ARG A 330 -7.28 -15.87 12.86
CA ARG A 330 -6.35 -14.71 12.85
C ARG A 330 -5.76 -14.47 11.45
N ASP A 331 -6.67 -14.38 10.47
CA ASP A 331 -6.39 -14.22 9.03
C ASP A 331 -5.57 -15.34 8.34
N ALA A 332 -5.07 -16.35 9.07
CA ALA A 332 -4.46 -17.55 8.51
C ALA A 332 -5.53 -18.59 8.13
N ALA A 333 -5.38 -19.25 6.99
CA ALA A 333 -6.36 -20.18 6.45
C ALA A 333 -5.80 -21.60 6.34
N THR A 334 -6.59 -22.60 6.74
CA THR A 334 -6.28 -24.01 6.49
C THR A 334 -6.27 -24.30 4.98
N PRO A 335 -5.61 -25.38 4.53
CA PRO A 335 -5.93 -25.98 3.23
C PRO A 335 -7.43 -26.30 3.11
N GLN A 336 -7.92 -26.45 1.89
CA GLN A 336 -9.30 -26.90 1.66
C GLN A 336 -9.49 -28.32 2.23
N LEU A 337 -10.46 -28.46 3.13
CA LEU A 337 -10.84 -29.72 3.77
C LEU A 337 -12.12 -30.24 3.10
N PRO A 338 -12.18 -31.53 2.73
CA PRO A 338 -13.40 -32.09 2.18
C PRO A 338 -14.49 -32.21 3.26
N PHE A 339 -15.77 -32.20 2.87
CA PHE A 339 -16.91 -32.34 3.78
C PHE A 339 -16.81 -33.56 4.73
N ASN A 340 -16.10 -34.62 4.31
CA ASN A 340 -15.89 -35.84 5.08
C ASN A 340 -14.54 -35.90 5.81
N ALA A 341 -13.88 -34.75 6.03
CA ALA A 341 -12.60 -34.70 6.73
C ALA A 341 -12.74 -35.29 8.15
N PRO A 342 -11.89 -36.27 8.53
CA PRO A 342 -11.90 -36.82 9.88
C PRO A 342 -11.34 -35.80 10.89
N ALA A 343 -11.72 -35.93 12.16
CA ALA A 343 -11.32 -35.01 13.22
C ALA A 343 -9.80 -34.82 13.31
N ALA A 344 -9.02 -35.90 13.14
CA ALA A 344 -7.56 -35.84 13.14
C ALA A 344 -6.99 -35.00 11.98
N SER A 345 -7.59 -35.06 10.79
CA SER A 345 -7.17 -34.23 9.66
C SER A 345 -7.53 -32.76 9.86
N LEU A 346 -8.67 -32.48 10.48
CA LEU A 346 -9.06 -31.13 10.86
C LEU A 346 -8.11 -30.55 11.92
N ALA A 347 -7.78 -31.32 12.95
CA ALA A 347 -6.79 -30.94 13.96
C ALA A 347 -5.44 -30.64 13.31
N ALA A 348 -4.91 -31.55 12.49
CA ALA A 348 -3.64 -31.36 11.81
C ALA A 348 -3.63 -30.12 10.89
N ALA A 349 -4.74 -29.83 10.20
CA ALA A 349 -4.86 -28.66 9.35
C ALA A 349 -4.89 -27.34 10.14
N LEU A 350 -5.51 -27.33 11.32
CA LEU A 350 -5.53 -26.18 12.23
C LEU A 350 -4.15 -25.97 12.88
N GLU A 351 -3.52 -27.03 13.40
CA GLU A 351 -2.19 -26.96 14.03
C GLU A 351 -1.06 -26.59 13.06
N ALA A 352 -1.28 -26.79 11.75
CA ALA A 352 -0.36 -26.32 10.72
C ALA A 352 -0.36 -24.78 10.55
N LEU A 353 -1.35 -24.09 11.10
CA LEU A 353 -1.38 -22.62 11.12
C LEU A 353 -0.50 -22.11 12.25
N THR A 354 0.44 -21.22 11.93
CA THR A 354 1.33 -20.59 12.91
C THR A 354 0.57 -19.77 13.97
N THR A 355 -0.71 -19.47 13.74
CA THR A 355 -1.57 -18.68 14.63
C THR A 355 -2.36 -19.50 15.66
N VAL A 356 -2.45 -20.84 15.54
CA VAL A 356 -3.37 -21.70 16.32
C VAL A 356 -2.67 -22.55 17.40
N GLY A 357 -1.39 -22.91 17.19
CA GLY A 357 -0.68 -23.82 18.10
C GLY A 357 -1.35 -25.20 18.18
N LYS A 358 -1.57 -25.74 19.40
CA LYS A 358 -2.20 -27.04 19.65
C LYS A 358 -3.70 -26.92 19.91
N VAL A 359 -4.45 -27.86 19.34
CA VAL A 359 -5.91 -27.95 19.50
C VAL A 359 -6.37 -29.38 19.75
N SER A 360 -7.47 -29.53 20.48
CA SER A 360 -8.18 -30.80 20.61
C SER A 360 -9.45 -30.73 19.78
N VAL A 361 -9.59 -31.64 18.82
CA VAL A 361 -10.75 -31.72 17.93
C VAL A 361 -11.49 -33.02 18.18
N THR A 362 -12.77 -32.94 18.51
CA THR A 362 -13.65 -34.10 18.72
C THR A 362 -14.99 -33.93 18.02
N TYR A 363 -15.55 -35.03 17.53
CA TYR A 363 -16.82 -35.05 16.80
C TYR A 363 -17.87 -35.76 17.65
N SER A 364 -19.03 -35.13 17.85
CA SER A 364 -20.10 -35.69 18.71
C SER A 364 -20.63 -37.03 18.22
N THR A 365 -20.52 -37.33 16.93
CA THR A 365 -20.97 -38.61 16.34
C THR A 365 -19.90 -39.70 16.35
N ASP A 366 -18.64 -39.37 16.67
CA ASP A 366 -17.55 -40.35 16.72
C ASP A 366 -17.42 -40.95 18.13
N THR A 367 -18.35 -41.83 18.46
CA THR A 367 -18.50 -42.38 19.83
C THR A 367 -17.46 -43.43 20.22
N ASN A 368 -16.56 -43.85 19.31
CA ASN A 368 -15.57 -44.90 19.60
C ASN A 368 -14.16 -44.63 19.04
N LEU A 369 -13.84 -43.44 18.50
CA LEU A 369 -12.50 -43.13 17.93
C LEU A 369 -12.07 -44.06 16.77
N VAL A 370 -12.98 -44.85 16.20
CA VAL A 370 -12.73 -45.80 15.10
C VAL A 370 -13.48 -45.41 13.82
N SER A 371 -14.34 -44.40 13.87
CA SER A 371 -15.21 -44.02 12.75
C SER A 371 -14.74 -42.69 12.17
N GLY A 372 -14.34 -42.70 10.90
CA GLY A 372 -14.17 -41.52 10.05
C GLY A 372 -15.50 -40.78 9.83
N SER A 373 -16.15 -40.37 10.92
CA SER A 373 -17.36 -39.55 10.92
C SER A 373 -17.04 -38.27 10.15
N PRO A 374 -17.86 -37.93 9.14
CA PRO A 374 -17.57 -36.78 8.31
C PRO A 374 -17.75 -35.49 9.11
N ALA A 375 -16.90 -34.49 8.87
CA ALA A 375 -17.04 -33.15 9.44
C ALA A 375 -18.46 -32.59 9.23
N CYS A 376 -19.01 -32.79 8.02
CA CYS A 376 -20.33 -32.36 7.62
C CYS A 376 -21.24 -33.57 7.37
N ASN A 377 -22.51 -33.47 7.76
CA ASN A 377 -23.51 -34.47 7.37
C ASN A 377 -24.83 -33.80 6.99
N ALA A 378 -25.70 -34.51 6.25
CA ALA A 378 -26.94 -33.91 5.75
C ALA A 378 -27.90 -33.42 6.86
N ALA A 379 -27.83 -34.02 8.05
CA ALA A 379 -28.68 -33.69 9.18
C ALA A 379 -28.11 -32.56 10.08
N GLY A 380 -26.83 -32.19 9.92
CA GLY A 380 -26.14 -31.29 10.85
C GLY A 380 -26.02 -31.87 12.25
N SER A 381 -26.04 -33.19 12.39
CA SER A 381 -26.03 -33.85 13.70
C SER A 381 -24.62 -34.00 14.29
N ASN A 382 -23.58 -33.85 13.47
CA ASN A 382 -22.21 -33.84 13.96
C ASN A 382 -21.86 -32.43 14.45
N THR A 383 -21.44 -32.35 15.71
CA THR A 383 -20.93 -31.14 16.33
C THR A 383 -19.43 -31.32 16.51
N MET A 384 -18.66 -30.49 15.83
CA MET A 384 -17.21 -30.47 15.93
C MET A 384 -16.84 -29.55 17.09
N ARG A 385 -16.28 -30.12 18.14
CA ARG A 385 -15.75 -29.40 19.28
C ARG A 385 -14.26 -29.13 19.05
N ILE A 386 -13.89 -27.87 19.00
CA ILE A 386 -12.50 -27.41 18.85
C ILE A 386 -12.12 -26.68 20.14
N GLU A 387 -11.19 -27.26 20.90
CA GLU A 387 -10.65 -26.67 22.12
C GLU A 387 -9.21 -26.19 21.87
N PHE A 388 -8.94 -24.93 22.18
CA PHE A 388 -7.61 -24.33 22.01
C PHE A 388 -6.76 -24.60 23.26
N LEU A 389 -5.62 -25.24 23.04
CA LEU A 389 -4.80 -25.77 24.14
C LEU A 389 -3.58 -24.92 24.45
N THR A 390 -3.13 -24.10 23.49
CA THR A 390 -1.93 -23.27 23.65
C THR A 390 -2.15 -21.79 23.39
N ASN A 391 -3.30 -21.41 22.82
CA ASN A 391 -3.75 -20.03 22.77
C ASN A 391 -4.81 -19.83 23.86
N PHE A 392 -4.51 -18.95 24.80
CA PHE A 392 -5.36 -18.66 25.95
C PHE A 392 -6.12 -17.34 25.78
N GLY A 393 -7.07 -17.11 26.67
CA GLY A 393 -7.99 -15.97 26.66
C GLY A 393 -9.24 -16.19 25.82
N ASP A 394 -10.00 -15.10 25.68
CA ASP A 394 -11.17 -14.99 24.81
C ASP A 394 -10.72 -14.85 23.35
N LEU A 395 -10.75 -15.97 22.61
CA LEU A 395 -10.23 -16.02 21.25
C LEU A 395 -11.31 -15.66 20.23
N PRO A 396 -10.94 -15.00 19.11
CA PRO A 396 -11.91 -14.67 18.08
C PRO A 396 -12.53 -15.94 17.49
N PRO A 397 -13.81 -15.89 17.07
CA PRO A 397 -14.45 -17.00 16.40
C PRO A 397 -13.69 -17.40 15.13
N LEU A 398 -13.56 -18.70 14.90
CA LEU A 398 -13.08 -19.22 13.61
C LEU A 398 -13.99 -18.67 12.49
N ARG A 399 -13.38 -18.26 11.38
CA ARG A 399 -14.10 -17.89 10.16
C ARG A 399 -14.03 -19.04 9.17
N TRP A 400 -14.88 -19.01 8.16
CA TRP A 400 -14.91 -20.08 7.16
C TRP A 400 -15.12 -19.56 5.75
N ILE A 401 -14.62 -20.32 4.78
CA ILE A 401 -14.95 -20.19 3.36
C ILE A 401 -15.53 -21.53 2.91
N LEU A 402 -16.66 -21.50 2.23
CA LEU A 402 -17.33 -22.68 1.70
C LEU A 402 -17.16 -22.74 0.19
N ASP A 403 -16.90 -23.94 -0.32
CA ASP A 403 -16.85 -24.24 -1.74
C ASP A 403 -17.78 -25.44 -2.01
N GLY A 404 -18.96 -25.14 -2.56
CA GLY A 404 -20.04 -26.10 -2.77
C GLY A 404 -21.27 -25.85 -1.90
N ALA A 405 -22.13 -26.86 -1.78
CA ALA A 405 -23.44 -26.77 -1.12
C ALA A 405 -23.39 -27.09 0.39
N LEU A 406 -22.34 -26.63 1.07
CA LEU A 406 -22.23 -26.74 2.53
C LEU A 406 -22.88 -25.52 3.20
N THR A 407 -23.35 -25.69 4.42
CA THR A 407 -23.58 -24.57 5.34
C THR A 407 -22.90 -24.86 6.67
N LEU A 408 -22.27 -23.84 7.26
CA LEU A 408 -21.49 -23.97 8.48
C LEU A 408 -21.93 -22.91 9.48
N THR A 409 -22.03 -23.30 10.75
CA THR A 409 -22.34 -22.41 11.87
C THR A 409 -21.32 -22.62 12.97
N ILE A 410 -20.99 -21.53 13.67
CA ILE A 410 -20.09 -21.51 14.81
C ILE A 410 -20.82 -20.95 16.02
N SER A 411 -20.68 -21.63 17.15
CA SER A 411 -21.10 -21.13 18.46
C SER A 411 -19.86 -20.89 19.31
N VAL A 412 -19.82 -19.71 19.94
CA VAL A 412 -18.77 -19.22 20.84
C VAL A 412 -19.41 -18.68 22.13
N ASP A 413 -18.60 -18.26 23.10
CA ASP A 413 -19.05 -17.51 24.29
C ASP A 413 -20.17 -18.17 25.11
N GLY A 414 -20.10 -19.49 25.31
CA GLY A 414 -21.08 -20.25 26.10
C GLY A 414 -22.33 -20.70 25.34
N VAL A 415 -22.48 -20.33 24.07
CA VAL A 415 -23.60 -20.76 23.21
C VAL A 415 -23.37 -22.18 22.67
N GLY A 416 -24.39 -23.04 22.68
CA GLY A 416 -24.32 -24.35 22.03
C GLY A 416 -23.28 -25.31 22.63
N GLY A 417 -22.90 -25.11 23.89
CA GLY A 417 -21.86 -25.90 24.57
C GLY A 417 -20.43 -25.45 24.29
N SER A 418 -20.25 -24.29 23.64
CA SER A 418 -18.97 -23.58 23.58
C SER A 418 -18.57 -23.07 24.97
N VAL A 419 -17.32 -22.65 25.12
CA VAL A 419 -16.78 -22.13 26.37
C VAL A 419 -15.91 -20.93 26.04
N GLN A 420 -16.20 -19.78 26.66
CA GLN A 420 -15.33 -18.62 26.59
C GLN A 420 -14.05 -18.91 27.40
N GLY A 421 -12.89 -18.76 26.78
CA GLY A 421 -11.60 -18.96 27.41
C GLY A 421 -11.34 -17.91 28.49
N THR A 422 -10.90 -18.36 29.66
CA THR A 422 -10.64 -17.49 30.82
C THR A 422 -9.20 -17.55 31.31
N LYS A 423 -8.36 -18.38 30.68
CA LYS A 423 -6.92 -18.40 30.92
C LYS A 423 -6.29 -17.09 30.47
N GLU A 424 -5.26 -16.62 31.15
CA GLU A 424 -4.52 -15.43 30.68
C GLU A 424 -3.56 -15.81 29.53
N GLU A 425 -3.29 -14.85 28.66
CA GLU A 425 -2.21 -14.94 27.67
C GLU A 425 -1.29 -13.73 27.88
N VAL A 426 -0.51 -13.79 28.96
CA VAL A 426 0.28 -12.65 29.44
C VAL A 426 1.77 -12.93 29.35
N VAL A 427 2.56 -11.87 29.15
CA VAL A 427 4.02 -11.96 29.01
C VAL A 427 4.60 -12.64 30.25
N CYS A 428 5.36 -13.71 30.00
CA CYS A 428 5.98 -14.53 31.03
C CYS A 428 5.01 -14.99 32.13
N ALA A 429 3.74 -15.29 31.78
CA ALA A 429 2.72 -15.81 32.70
C ALA A 429 2.51 -14.96 33.97
N ASN A 430 2.89 -13.67 33.94
CA ASN A 430 3.02 -12.82 35.14
C ASN A 430 3.96 -13.40 36.24
N ARG A 431 4.75 -14.42 35.92
CA ARG A 431 5.67 -15.14 36.82
C ARG A 431 7.12 -15.07 36.34
N GLY A 432 7.42 -14.12 35.48
CA GLY A 432 8.78 -13.80 35.07
C GLY A 432 8.91 -12.36 34.57
N ILE A 433 10.15 -11.99 34.29
CA ILE A 433 10.49 -10.71 33.67
C ILE A 433 11.00 -11.00 32.26
N CYS A 434 10.44 -10.33 31.26
CA CYS A 434 10.91 -10.43 29.89
C CYS A 434 12.29 -9.78 29.72
N ASN A 435 13.24 -10.52 29.14
CA ASN A 435 14.49 -9.96 28.66
C ASN A 435 14.36 -9.61 27.17
N HIS A 436 14.09 -8.34 26.87
CA HIS A 436 13.89 -7.86 25.50
C HIS A 436 15.15 -7.93 24.60
N LEU A 437 16.34 -8.24 25.13
CA LEU A 437 17.53 -8.49 24.32
C LEU A 437 17.58 -9.93 23.78
N THR A 438 17.10 -10.89 24.57
CA THR A 438 17.12 -12.32 24.22
C THR A 438 15.76 -12.86 23.78
N GLY A 439 14.66 -12.19 24.14
CA GLY A 439 13.29 -12.67 23.93
C GLY A 439 12.90 -13.80 24.87
N GLY A 440 13.65 -14.00 25.96
CA GLY A 440 13.39 -15.05 26.95
C GLY A 440 12.82 -14.51 28.25
N CYS A 441 11.95 -15.28 28.88
CA CYS A 441 11.45 -14.97 30.22
C CYS A 441 12.42 -15.47 31.29
N ARG A 442 12.79 -14.57 32.22
CA ARG A 442 13.47 -14.96 33.47
C ARG A 442 12.43 -15.21 34.54
N CYS A 443 12.19 -16.48 34.86
CA CYS A 443 11.15 -16.88 35.81
C CYS A 443 11.49 -16.52 37.26
N ALA A 444 10.46 -16.14 38.01
CA ALA A 444 10.52 -15.98 39.45
C ALA A 444 10.78 -17.33 40.12
N TYR A 445 11.32 -17.31 41.34
CA TYR A 445 11.62 -18.52 42.09
C TYR A 445 10.35 -19.38 42.30
N GLY A 446 10.46 -20.69 42.02
CA GLY A 446 9.35 -21.63 42.08
C GLY A 446 8.49 -21.70 40.82
N PHE A 447 8.89 -21.01 39.74
CA PHE A 447 8.22 -21.08 38.44
C PHE A 447 9.21 -21.45 37.34
N THR A 448 8.73 -22.24 36.39
CA THR A 448 9.47 -22.65 35.19
C THR A 448 8.52 -22.68 34.00
N SER A 449 9.07 -23.02 32.84
CA SER A 449 8.37 -23.09 31.58
C SER A 449 7.26 -24.14 31.59
N SER A 450 6.10 -23.79 31.03
CA SER A 450 4.94 -24.67 30.96
C SER A 450 4.83 -25.39 29.62
N ASP A 451 4.02 -26.45 29.58
CA ASP A 451 3.53 -27.07 28.34
C ASP A 451 2.21 -26.43 27.85
N GLY A 452 1.60 -25.55 28.64
CA GLY A 452 0.27 -24.98 28.41
C GLY A 452 -0.91 -25.83 28.90
N PHE A 453 -0.64 -27.05 29.36
CA PHE A 453 -1.60 -28.05 29.85
C PHE A 453 -1.58 -28.20 31.38
N GLY A 454 -0.87 -27.32 32.08
CA GLY A 454 -0.66 -27.40 33.52
C GLY A 454 0.51 -28.30 33.93
N GLY A 455 1.32 -28.74 32.97
CA GLY A 455 2.58 -29.46 33.18
C GLY A 455 3.81 -28.59 32.90
N GLU A 456 4.98 -29.14 33.23
CA GLU A 456 6.27 -28.58 32.82
C GLU A 456 6.48 -28.80 31.32
N GLY A 457 7.02 -27.79 30.62
CA GLY A 457 7.28 -27.87 29.19
C GLY A 457 8.29 -26.84 28.70
N ASP A 458 8.34 -26.61 27.39
CA ASP A 458 9.40 -25.82 26.74
C ASP A 458 8.90 -24.46 26.18
N ARG A 459 7.72 -23.97 26.57
CA ARG A 459 7.18 -22.67 26.10
C ARG A 459 8.04 -21.45 26.47
N GLY A 460 8.85 -21.57 27.51
CA GLY A 460 9.68 -20.48 28.04
C GLY A 460 8.87 -19.36 28.70
N ASP A 461 7.67 -19.65 29.18
CA ASP A 461 6.66 -18.67 29.60
C ASP A 461 6.52 -18.49 31.11
N CYS A 462 7.23 -19.28 31.92
CA CYS A 462 7.09 -19.28 33.40
C CYS A 462 5.69 -19.71 33.90
N GLY A 463 4.91 -20.40 33.07
CA GLY A 463 3.54 -20.79 33.36
C GLY A 463 3.38 -22.05 34.21
N TYR A 464 4.48 -22.69 34.65
CA TYR A 464 4.42 -23.90 35.48
C TYR A 464 4.97 -23.63 36.88
N MET A 465 4.20 -24.00 37.90
CA MET A 465 4.66 -23.95 39.30
C MET A 465 5.49 -25.19 39.62
N GLU A 466 6.78 -24.99 39.91
CA GLU A 466 7.65 -26.07 40.34
C GLU A 466 7.20 -26.59 41.72
N PRO A 467 7.04 -27.92 41.89
CA PRO A 467 6.89 -28.49 43.22
C PRO A 467 8.16 -28.22 44.03
N LEU A 468 8.02 -27.68 45.25
CA LEU A 468 9.11 -27.38 46.20
C LEU A 468 9.94 -28.63 46.54
N TYR A 469 10.87 -29.02 45.67
CA TYR A 469 11.94 -29.97 45.96
C TYR A 469 13.29 -29.28 45.73
N LEU A 470 14.19 -29.47 46.69
CA LEU A 470 15.43 -28.75 46.97
C LEU A 470 16.54 -28.77 45.88
N THR A 471 16.22 -29.05 44.60
CA THR A 471 17.19 -29.16 43.50
C THR A 471 16.60 -28.79 42.13
N SER A 472 15.80 -27.73 41.99
CA SER A 472 15.12 -27.41 40.73
C SER A 472 15.96 -26.58 39.74
N ALA A 473 15.62 -26.67 38.45
CA ALA A 473 16.33 -26.01 37.34
C ALA A 473 16.29 -24.47 37.45
N ALA A 474 15.21 -23.90 37.99
CA ALA A 474 15.11 -22.46 38.27
C ALA A 474 16.13 -21.97 39.32
N GLN A 475 16.56 -22.85 40.24
CA GLN A 475 17.60 -22.53 41.22
C GLN A 475 18.99 -22.46 40.55
N GLN A 476 19.25 -23.28 39.53
CA GLN A 476 20.49 -23.24 38.74
C GLN A 476 20.51 -22.06 37.76
N ALA A 477 19.37 -21.70 37.16
CA ALA A 477 19.27 -20.56 36.24
C ALA A 477 19.46 -19.18 36.92
N ASN A 478 19.15 -19.08 38.22
CA ASN A 478 19.33 -17.84 39.01
C ASN A 478 20.72 -17.72 39.68
N THR A 479 21.63 -18.69 39.47
CA THR A 479 22.99 -18.66 40.04
C THR A 479 24.06 -18.08 39.09
N VAL A 480 23.67 -17.49 37.95
CA VAL A 480 24.60 -16.88 36.99
C VAL A 480 24.29 -15.41 36.79
#